data_AF-A0A7L2IYA9-F1
#
_entry.id   AF-A0A7L2IYA9-F1
#
_cell.length_a   1.000
_cell.length_b   1.000
_cell.length_c   1.000
_cell.angle_alpha   90.00
_cell.angle_beta   90.00
_cell.angle_gamma   90.00
#
_symmetry.space_group_name_H-M   'P 1'
#
loop_
_entity.id
_entity.type
_entity.pdbx_description
1 polymer ?
#
loop_
_entity_poly.entity_id
_entity_poly.type
_entity_poly.pdbx_seq_one_letter_code
_entity_poly.pdbx_strand_id
1 'polypeptide(L)'
;MVTFYGSSLLDASVPAGEELSIKGASRPGLVTKNGLVIFGNDGKMVLVRNLQFEDGKMIPASKYFSVDEKATLELTEEEKKMAEDIR
;
A
#
# COMPACT_ATOMS: atom_id res chain seq x y z
N MET A 1 6.04 9.29 1.15
CA MET A 1 5.24 9.20 -0.09
C MET A 1 5.22 7.77 -0.60
N VAL A 2 4.03 7.26 -0.93
CA VAL A 2 3.86 5.95 -1.59
C VAL A 2 3.46 6.21 -3.02
N THR A 3 4.18 5.60 -3.97
CA THR A 3 3.90 5.72 -5.40
C THR A 3 3.15 4.48 -5.88
N PHE A 4 2.04 4.70 -6.59
CA PHE A 4 1.20 3.63 -7.12
C PHE A 4 1.61 3.27 -8.54
N TYR A 5 1.83 1.98 -8.81
CA TYR A 5 2.23 1.48 -10.12
C TYR A 5 1.24 0.47 -10.69
N GLY A 6 1.09 0.51 -12.02
CA GLY A 6 0.18 -0.40 -12.73
C GLY A 6 -1.28 -0.21 -12.35
N SER A 7 -1.69 1.05 -12.13
CA SER A 7 -3.07 1.40 -11.82
C SER A 7 -3.96 1.28 -13.05
N SER A 8 -5.13 0.66 -12.92
CA SER A 8 -6.13 0.58 -13.99
C SER A 8 -7.52 0.83 -13.43
N LEU A 9 -8.40 1.40 -14.25
CA LEU A 9 -9.80 1.55 -13.88
C LEU A 9 -10.43 0.17 -13.69
N LEU A 10 -11.15 0.02 -12.59
CA LEU A 10 -11.87 -1.19 -12.25
C LEU A 10 -13.36 -0.94 -12.49
N ASP A 11 -13.84 -1.36 -13.66
CA ASP A 11 -15.27 -1.33 -14.02
C ASP A 11 -16.06 -2.54 -13.50
N ALA A 12 -15.45 -3.35 -12.63
CA ALA A 12 -16.08 -4.50 -12.00
C ALA A 12 -16.78 -4.11 -10.68
N SER A 13 -17.65 -4.99 -10.20
CA SER A 13 -18.22 -4.86 -8.84
C SER A 13 -17.12 -4.89 -7.77
N VAL A 14 -17.38 -4.23 -6.65
CA VAL A 14 -16.47 -4.15 -5.49
C VAL A 14 -16.02 -5.57 -5.11
N PRO A 15 -14.72 -5.90 -5.28
CA PRO A 15 -14.23 -7.24 -4.98
C PRO A 15 -14.18 -7.45 -3.46
N ALA A 16 -14.40 -8.69 -3.04
CA ALA A 16 -14.16 -9.08 -1.66
C ALA A 16 -12.65 -8.96 -1.36
N GLY A 17 -12.34 -8.19 -0.32
CA GLY A 17 -10.97 -7.86 0.07
C GLY A 17 -10.94 -7.33 1.49
N GLU A 18 -9.74 -7.07 1.96
CA GLU A 18 -9.48 -6.56 3.30
C GLU A 18 -9.38 -5.04 3.26
N GLU A 19 -10.03 -4.37 4.22
CA GLU A 19 -10.16 -2.91 4.24
C GLU A 19 -8.86 -2.25 4.70
N LEU A 20 -8.25 -1.46 3.82
CA LEU A 20 -7.05 -0.68 4.09
C LEU A 20 -7.40 0.79 4.30
N SER A 21 -7.16 1.31 5.51
CA SER A 21 -7.32 2.74 5.78
C SER A 21 -6.22 3.56 5.08
N ILE A 22 -6.61 4.40 4.12
CA ILE A 22 -5.68 5.28 3.39
C ILE A 22 -5.87 6.71 3.88
N LYS A 23 -4.80 7.30 4.42
CA LYS A 23 -4.81 8.68 4.91
C LYS A 23 -5.11 9.65 3.75
N GLY A 24 -6.21 10.39 3.85
CA GLY A 24 -6.64 11.36 2.84
C GLY A 24 -7.61 10.81 1.80
N ALA A 25 -7.93 9.51 1.82
CA ALA A 25 -9.01 8.96 1.02
C ALA A 25 -10.36 9.11 1.73
N SER A 26 -11.42 9.37 0.96
CA SER A 26 -12.79 9.46 1.51
C SER A 26 -13.36 8.12 1.96
N ARG A 27 -12.77 7.01 1.48
CA ARG A 27 -13.18 5.63 1.77
C ARG A 27 -11.94 4.75 1.93
N PRO A 28 -11.99 3.71 2.78
CA PRO A 28 -10.93 2.72 2.85
C PRO A 28 -10.75 2.03 1.49
N GLY A 29 -9.51 1.70 1.14
CA GLY A 29 -9.21 0.84 0.00
C GLY A 29 -9.49 -0.62 0.32
N LEU A 30 -9.52 -1.49 -0.68
CA LEU A 30 -9.70 -2.93 -0.52
C LEU A 30 -8.52 -3.69 -1.11
N VAL A 31 -7.76 -4.39 -0.28
CA VAL A 31 -6.72 -5.28 -0.77
C VAL A 31 -7.34 -6.62 -1.14
N THR A 32 -7.10 -7.01 -2.38
CA THR A 32 -7.59 -8.24 -2.98
C THR A 32 -6.40 -9.07 -3.44
N LYS A 33 -6.65 -10.32 -3.82
CA LYS A 33 -5.64 -11.19 -4.45
C LYS A 33 -5.02 -10.58 -5.72
N ASN A 34 -5.73 -9.67 -6.38
CA ASN A 34 -5.30 -9.04 -7.63
C ASN A 34 -4.58 -7.70 -7.42
N GLY A 35 -4.63 -7.12 -6.21
CA GLY A 35 -4.05 -5.82 -5.91
C GLY A 35 -4.89 -5.00 -4.92
N LEU A 36 -4.51 -3.74 -4.72
CA LEU A 36 -5.22 -2.77 -3.88
C LEU A 36 -6.22 -1.99 -4.73
N VAL A 37 -7.49 -2.04 -4.37
CA VAL A 37 -8.55 -1.22 -4.95
C VAL A 37 -8.65 0.07 -4.15
N ILE A 38 -8.55 1.21 -4.83
CA ILE A 38 -8.72 2.54 -4.26
C ILE A 38 -10.00 3.16 -4.83
N PHE A 39 -10.80 3.76 -3.96
CA PHE A 39 -12.00 4.49 -4.37
C PHE A 39 -11.65 5.95 -4.63
N GLY A 40 -11.84 6.39 -5.86
CA GLY A 40 -11.74 7.79 -6.24
C GLY A 40 -12.90 8.60 -5.66
N ASN A 41 -12.67 9.89 -5.44
CA ASN A 41 -13.71 10.83 -5.03
C ASN A 41 -14.78 11.04 -6.13
N ASP A 42 -14.49 10.63 -7.37
CA ASP A 42 -15.40 10.60 -8.51
C ASP A 42 -16.30 9.36 -8.54
N GLY A 43 -16.23 8.50 -7.51
CA GLY A 43 -17.00 7.26 -7.41
C GLY A 43 -16.45 6.12 -8.26
N LYS A 44 -15.32 6.32 -8.95
CA LYS A 44 -14.65 5.26 -9.71
C LYS A 44 -13.71 4.46 -8.83
N MET A 45 -13.46 3.22 -9.24
CA MET A 45 -12.50 2.33 -8.57
C MET A 45 -11.23 2.21 -9.41
N VAL A 46 -10.09 2.21 -8.74
CA VAL A 46 -8.78 2.02 -9.36
C VAL A 46 -8.12 0.82 -8.73
N LEU A 47 -7.76 -0.17 -9.53
CA LEU A 47 -6.96 -1.31 -9.10
C LEU A 47 -5.48 -0.99 -9.27
N VAL A 48 -4.75 -0.95 -8.17
CA VAL A 48 -3.30 -0.80 -8.10
C VAL A 48 -2.66 -2.16 -7.93
N ARG A 49 -1.72 -2.50 -8.81
CA ARG A 49 -1.02 -3.80 -8.75
C ARG A 49 0.20 -3.76 -7.84
N ASN A 50 0.95 -2.67 -7.87
CA ASN A 50 2.22 -2.54 -7.14
C ASN A 50 2.27 -1.22 -6.36
N LEU A 51 2.89 -1.29 -5.18
CA LEU A 51 3.13 -0.15 -4.30
C LEU A 51 4.64 0.03 -4.19
N GLN A 52 5.13 1.26 -4.42
CA GLN A 52 6.51 1.60 -4.15
C GLN A 52 6.57 2.50 -2.91
N PHE A 53 7.39 2.11 -1.94
CA PHE A 53 7.65 2.88 -0.74
C PHE A 53 8.77 3.91 -0.95
N GLU A 54 8.98 4.78 0.04
CA GLU A 54 9.98 5.86 -0.03
C GLU A 54 11.42 5.37 -0.16
N ASP A 55 11.70 4.18 0.37
CA ASP A 55 12.98 3.48 0.26
C ASP A 55 13.24 2.95 -1.17
N GLY A 56 12.30 3.14 -2.09
CA GLY A 56 12.34 2.64 -3.47
C GLY A 56 11.91 1.18 -3.60
N LYS A 57 11.56 0.50 -2.50
CA LYS A 57 11.12 -0.89 -2.48
C LYS A 57 9.73 -0.99 -3.10
N MET A 58 9.62 -1.82 -4.13
CA MET A 58 8.35 -2.12 -4.77
C MET A 58 7.80 -3.46 -4.31
N ILE A 59 6.59 -3.45 -3.77
CA ILE A 59 5.86 -4.66 -3.38
C ILE A 59 4.58 -4.83 -4.20
N PRO A 60 4.12 -6.06 -4.42
CA PRO A 60 2.79 -6.29 -4.95
C PRO A 60 1.73 -5.88 -3.92
N ALA A 61 0.76 -5.08 -4.36
CA ALA A 61 -0.30 -4.54 -3.52
C ALA A 61 -1.19 -5.63 -2.91
N SER A 62 -1.33 -6.78 -3.59
CA SER A 62 -2.07 -7.94 -3.08
C SER A 62 -1.43 -8.60 -1.86
N LYS A 63 -0.14 -8.34 -1.62
CA LYS A 63 0.58 -8.84 -0.43
C LYS A 63 0.65 -7.82 0.69
N TYR A 64 0.01 -6.65 0.55
CA TYR A 64 0.08 -5.60 1.57
C TYR A 64 -0.30 -6.14 2.96
N PHE A 65 -1.44 -6.83 3.09
CA PHE A 65 -1.84 -7.48 4.35
C PHE A 65 -1.00 -8.69 4.75
N SER A 66 -0.36 -9.37 3.80
CA SER A 66 0.62 -10.41 4.12
C SER A 66 1.93 -9.84 4.69
N VAL A 67 2.19 -8.55 4.50
CA VAL A 67 3.25 -7.84 5.24
C VAL A 67 2.74 -7.36 6.61
N ASP A 68 1.42 -7.25 6.80
CA ASP A 68 0.79 -6.58 7.94
C ASP A 68 0.78 -7.39 9.24
N GLU A 69 0.91 -8.73 9.18
CA GLU A 69 1.29 -9.52 10.37
C GLU A 69 2.73 -9.21 10.85
N LYS A 70 3.48 -8.41 10.09
CA LYS A 70 4.74 -7.76 10.47
C LYS A 70 4.76 -6.23 10.24
N ALA A 71 3.65 -5.59 9.91
CA ALA A 71 3.60 -4.14 9.65
C ALA A 71 2.61 -3.38 10.56
N THR A 72 2.20 -4.00 11.67
CA THR A 72 2.00 -3.28 12.95
C THR A 72 3.32 -2.82 13.57
N LEU A 73 4.46 -3.05 12.91
CA LEU A 73 5.70 -2.35 13.22
C LEU A 73 5.46 -0.85 12.98
N GLU A 74 5.22 -0.16 14.10
CA GLU A 74 5.80 1.13 14.38
C GLU A 74 6.99 1.37 13.43
N LEU A 75 7.07 2.54 12.82
CA LEU A 75 8.36 3.07 12.40
C LEU A 75 9.21 3.17 13.68
N THR A 76 9.74 2.05 14.17
CA THR A 76 10.47 2.00 15.43
C THR A 76 11.68 2.88 15.22
N GLU A 77 11.82 3.87 16.08
CA GLU A 77 12.97 4.77 16.22
C GLU A 77 14.32 4.04 16.46
N GLU A 78 14.44 2.75 16.18
CA GLU A 78 15.55 1.86 16.53
C GLU A 78 16.26 1.23 15.32
N GLU A 79 16.50 2.01 14.27
CA GLU A 79 17.79 1.88 13.54
C GLU A 79 18.63 3.16 13.67
N LYS A 80 18.45 3.86 14.81
CA LYS A 80 19.54 4.62 15.43
C LYS A 80 20.70 3.65 15.70
N LYS A 81 21.81 3.82 14.94
CA LYS A 81 23.22 3.52 15.31
C LYS A 81 23.87 2.25 14.71
N MET A 82 24.52 2.39 13.55
CA MET A 82 25.88 1.90 13.18
C MET A 82 25.95 1.80 11.63
N ALA A 83 26.87 2.43 10.90
CA ALA A 83 28.15 3.02 11.25
C ALA A 83 28.49 4.18 10.29
N GLU A 84 28.26 5.41 10.73
CA GLU A 84 29.25 6.45 10.46
C GLU A 84 30.45 6.17 11.39
N ASP A 85 31.44 5.44 10.89
CA ASP A 85 32.86 5.71 11.15
C ASP A 85 33.70 4.88 10.15
N ILE A 86 33.83 5.39 8.92
CA ILE A 86 35.02 5.12 8.11
C ILE A 86 36.02 6.22 8.49
N ARG A 87 36.81 5.97 9.55
CA ARG A 87 38.26 6.25 9.59
C ARG A 87 38.98 5.66 10.79
#